data_AF-A0A382EXY9-F1
#
_entry.id   AF-A0A382EXY9-F1
#
_cell.length_a   1.000
_cell.length_b   1.000
_cell.length_c   1.000
_cell.angle_alpha   90.00
_cell.angle_beta   90.00
_cell.angle_gamma   90.00
#
_symmetry.space_group_name_H-M   'P 1'
#
loop_
_entity.id
_entity.type
_entity.pdbx_description
1 polymer ?
#
loop_
_entity_poly.entity_id
_entity_poly.type
_entity_poly.pdbx_seq_one_letter_code
_entity_poly.pdbx_strand_id
1 'polypeptide(L)'
;MEPERIISKQIEASRVSLTRFMKRTGKVWLRIFPNIPVSKKPTEVRMGKGKGNPEYWVCRVKPGRIIFEIDGVSESVAREALYKASTKLPIKTKFVKRY
;
A
#
# COMPACT_ATOMS: atom_id res chain seq x y z
N MET A 1 2.64 4.85 -14.84
CA MET A 1 2.76 4.35 -13.45
C MET A 1 4.21 4.05 -13.21
N GLU A 2 4.73 4.40 -12.04
CA GLU A 2 6.15 4.29 -11.71
C GLU A 2 6.39 3.13 -10.74
N PRO A 3 7.55 2.44 -10.82
CA PRO A 3 7.94 1.45 -9.83
C PRO A 3 8.35 2.12 -8.51
N GLU A 4 7.86 1.62 -7.38
CA GLU A 4 8.18 2.18 -6.06
C GLU A 4 8.14 1.11 -4.96
N ARG A 5 8.75 1.41 -3.81
CA ARG A 5 8.63 0.64 -2.57
C ARG A 5 7.49 1.20 -1.72
N ILE A 6 6.49 0.36 -1.44
CA ILE A 6 5.40 0.72 -0.54
C ILE A 6 5.68 0.17 0.85
N ILE A 7 5.66 1.04 1.85
CA ILE A 7 5.90 0.69 3.26
C ILE A 7 4.63 0.07 3.85
N SER A 8 4.78 -0.91 4.76
CA SER A 8 3.66 -1.56 5.45
C SER A 8 2.65 -0.57 6.05
N LYS A 9 3.12 0.53 6.65
CA LYS A 9 2.28 1.61 7.20
C LYS A 9 1.41 2.31 6.15
N GLN A 10 1.92 2.50 4.92
CA GLN A 10 1.15 3.12 3.83
C GLN A 10 0.04 2.18 3.34
N ILE A 11 0.37 0.88 3.23
CA ILE A 11 -0.60 -0.16 2.88
C ILE A 11 -1.77 -0.16 3.88
N GLU A 12 -1.44 -0.12 5.18
CA GLU A 12 -2.43 -0.11 6.24
C GLU A 12 -3.25 1.18 6.26
N ALA A 13 -2.62 2.34 6.07
CA ALA A 13 -3.31 3.62 5.96
C ALA A 13 -4.33 3.64 4.81
N SER A 14 -3.95 3.11 3.63
CA SER A 14 -4.85 2.93 2.50
C SER A 14 -6.02 1.98 2.83
N ARG A 15 -5.74 0.84 3.47
CA ARG A 15 -6.76 -0.15 3.86
C ARG A 15 -7.79 0.44 4.83
N VAL A 16 -7.33 1.16 5.86
CA VAL A 16 -8.20 1.82 6.84
C VAL A 16 -9.07 2.88 6.16
N SER A 17 -8.49 3.72 5.31
CA SER A 17 -9.24 4.75 4.56
C SER A 17 -10.34 4.13 3.69
N LEU A 18 -10.02 3.06 2.98
CA LEU A 18 -10.93 2.32 2.10
C LEU A 18 -12.08 1.69 2.90
N THR A 19 -11.76 0.98 3.98
CA THR A 19 -12.75 0.30 4.84
C THR A 19 -13.68 1.31 5.53
N ARG A 20 -13.14 2.47 5.95
CA ARG A 20 -13.91 3.55 6.58
C ARG A 20 -14.91 4.15 5.60
N PHE A 21 -14.50 4.40 4.35
CA PHE A 21 -15.38 4.96 3.35
C PHE A 21 -16.50 3.99 2.95
N MET A 22 -16.19 2.69 2.84
CA MET A 22 -17.17 1.65 2.58
C MET A 22 -18.08 1.35 3.77
N LYS A 23 -17.92 1.99 4.93
CA LYS A 23 -18.71 1.71 6.15
C LYS A 23 -18.71 0.23 6.54
N ARG A 24 -17.60 -0.48 6.31
CA ARG A 24 -17.43 -1.93 6.58
C ARG A 24 -18.37 -2.84 5.80
N THR A 25 -18.99 -2.37 4.72
CA THR A 25 -19.67 -3.25 3.76
C THR A 25 -18.69 -3.76 2.70
N GLY A 26 -19.05 -4.86 2.04
CA GLY A 26 -18.20 -5.50 1.04
C GLY A 26 -16.99 -6.23 1.61
N LYS A 27 -16.12 -6.68 0.70
CA LYS A 27 -14.88 -7.39 1.00
C LYS A 27 -13.71 -6.68 0.33
N VAL A 28 -12.57 -6.67 1.03
CA VAL A 28 -11.34 -6.01 0.58
C VAL A 28 -10.22 -7.05 0.65
N TRP A 29 -9.52 -7.26 -0.46
CA TRP A 29 -8.33 -8.08 -0.50
C TRP A 29 -7.09 -7.23 -0.74
N LEU A 30 -6.05 -7.54 0.02
CA LEU A 30 -4.71 -7.03 -0.20
C LEU A 30 -3.96 -7.99 -1.12
N ARG A 31 -3.51 -7.51 -2.29
CA ARG A 31 -2.83 -8.32 -3.32
C ARG A 31 -1.30 -8.22 -3.27
N ILE A 32 -0.80 -7.39 -2.36
CA ILE A 32 0.63 -7.20 -2.09
C ILE A 32 0.92 -7.54 -0.63
N PHE A 33 2.16 -7.93 -0.33
CA PHE A 33 2.58 -8.23 1.04
C PHE A 33 3.98 -7.63 1.28
N PRO A 34 4.21 -6.96 2.42
CA PRO A 34 5.51 -6.36 2.73
C PRO A 34 6.48 -7.42 3.25
N ASN A 35 7.20 -8.08 2.35
CA ASN A 35 8.12 -9.18 2.65
C ASN A 35 9.60 -8.76 2.73
N ILE A 36 9.94 -7.51 2.43
CA ILE A 36 11.33 -7.08 2.33
C ILE A 36 11.67 -6.21 3.55
N PRO A 37 12.62 -6.63 4.40
CA PRO A 37 13.08 -5.82 5.53
C PRO A 37 14.01 -4.70 5.03
N VAL A 38 13.79 -3.48 5.53
CA VAL A 38 14.67 -2.32 5.30
C VAL A 38 15.34 -1.95 6.60
N SER A 39 16.68 -2.00 6.60
CA SER A 39 17.50 -1.63 7.75
C SER A 39 17.84 -0.15 7.75
N LYS A 40 17.92 0.46 8.93
CA LYS A 40 18.40 1.84 9.11
C LYS A 40 19.43 1.89 10.23
N LYS A 41 20.43 2.76 10.07
CA LYS A 41 21.35 3.11 11.15
C LYS A 41 20.80 4.30 11.94
N PRO A 42 20.95 4.32 13.28
CA PRO A 42 20.63 5.49 14.06
C PRO A 42 21.34 6.74 13.52
N THR A 43 20.70 7.90 13.65
CA THR A 43 21.25 9.17 13.12
C THR A 43 22.55 9.58 13.81
N GLU A 44 22.76 9.13 15.04
CA GLU A 44 23.87 9.53 15.91
C GLU A 44 25.17 8.74 15.68
N VAL A 45 25.15 7.69 14.83
CA VAL A 45 26.33 6.84 14.59
C VAL A 45 26.99 7.14 13.24
N ARG A 46 28.33 7.13 13.23
CA ARG A 46 29.11 7.25 11.99
C ARG A 46 28.88 6.06 11.07
N MET A 47 29.11 6.26 9.77
CA MET A 47 29.08 5.20 8.77
C MET A 47 30.15 4.12 9.05
N GLY A 48 29.95 2.90 8.52
CA GLY A 48 30.77 1.72 8.84
C GLY A 48 30.19 0.85 9.97
N LYS A 49 31.01 -0.02 10.57
CA LYS A 49 30.62 -0.94 11.69
C LYS A 49 29.48 -1.94 11.39
N GLY A 50 29.28 -2.31 10.13
CA GLY A 50 28.31 -3.34 9.73
C GLY A 50 26.94 -2.80 9.28
N LYS A 51 25.96 -3.69 9.14
CA LYS A 51 24.59 -3.41 8.70
C LYS A 51 23.71 -3.01 9.89
N GLY A 52 22.81 -2.04 9.70
CA GLY A 52 21.87 -1.64 10.75
C GLY A 52 20.76 -2.68 11.00
N ASN A 53 19.98 -2.46 12.05
CA ASN A 53 18.82 -3.30 12.37
C ASN A 53 17.66 -3.05 11.39
N PRO A 54 16.86 -4.08 11.03
CA PRO A 54 15.61 -3.90 10.30
C PRO A 54 14.65 -2.95 11.04
N GLU A 55 14.20 -1.88 10.39
CA GLU A 55 13.32 -0.86 11.00
C GLU A 55 11.88 -0.97 10.47
N TYR A 56 11.72 -1.24 9.17
CA TYR A 56 10.39 -1.37 8.54
C TYR A 56 10.40 -2.36 7.39
N TRP A 57 9.20 -2.74 6.97
CA TRP A 57 8.96 -3.70 5.90
C TRP A 57 8.35 -3.01 4.68
N VAL A 58 8.82 -3.39 3.50
CA VAL A 58 8.36 -2.85 2.23
C VAL A 58 7.92 -3.94 1.27
N CYS A 59 7.06 -3.57 0.33
CA CYS A 59 6.73 -4.34 -0.86
C CYS A 59 7.23 -3.60 -2.09
N ARG A 60 7.90 -4.30 -3.02
CA ARG A 60 8.30 -3.74 -4.32
C ARG A 60 7.12 -3.85 -5.28
N VAL A 61 6.63 -2.71 -5.77
CA VAL A 61 5.49 -2.67 -6.68
C VAL A 61 5.97 -2.22 -8.06
N LYS A 62 5.70 -3.06 -9.07
CA LYS A 62 5.96 -2.75 -10.49
C LYS A 62 4.71 -2.15 -11.12
N PRO A 63 4.85 -1.35 -12.20
CA PRO A 63 3.70 -0.89 -13.00
C PRO A 63 2.80 -2.06 -13.42
N GLY A 64 1.48 -1.87 -13.34
CA GLY A 64 0.48 -2.90 -13.68
C GLY A 64 0.16 -3.90 -12.56
N ARG A 65 0.84 -3.85 -11.40
CA ARG A 65 0.52 -4.69 -10.25
C ARG A 65 -0.78 -4.23 -9.57
N ILE A 66 -1.70 -5.16 -9.35
CA ILE A 66 -2.92 -4.92 -8.56
C ILE A 66 -2.53 -4.87 -7.07
N ILE A 67 -3.03 -3.85 -6.35
CA ILE A 67 -2.71 -3.58 -4.94
C ILE A 67 -3.87 -3.98 -4.04
N PHE A 68 -5.06 -3.47 -4.35
CA PHE A 68 -6.31 -3.76 -3.65
C PHE A 68 -7.34 -4.31 -4.63
N GLU A 69 -8.11 -5.29 -4.16
CA GLU A 69 -9.33 -5.76 -4.82
C GLU A 69 -10.50 -5.53 -3.87
N ILE A 70 -11.65 -5.15 -4.44
CA ILE A 70 -12.89 -4.88 -3.70
C ILE A 70 -14.02 -5.64 -4.36
N ASP A 71 -14.92 -6.21 -3.56
CA ASP A 71 -16.16 -6.84 -4.01
C ASP A 71 -17.30 -6.52 -3.04
N GLY A 72 -18.55 -6.70 -3.49
CA GLY A 72 -19.76 -6.53 -2.66
C GLY A 72 -20.17 -5.07 -2.40
N VAL A 73 -19.78 -4.13 -3.27
CA VAL A 73 -20.24 -2.73 -3.27
C VAL A 73 -20.48 -2.24 -4.70
N SER A 74 -21.25 -1.17 -4.86
CA SER A 74 -21.49 -0.55 -6.17
C SER A 74 -20.21 0.06 -6.76
N GLU A 75 -20.15 0.16 -8.09
CA GLU A 75 -19.00 0.72 -8.81
C GLU A 75 -18.69 2.17 -8.39
N SER A 76 -19.72 2.98 -8.12
CA SER A 76 -19.55 4.36 -7.66
C SER A 76 -18.84 4.42 -6.30
N VAL A 77 -19.26 3.60 -5.35
CA VAL A 77 -18.64 3.49 -4.03
C VAL A 77 -17.23 2.94 -4.15
N ALA A 78 -17.01 1.89 -4.95
CA ALA A 78 -15.69 1.29 -5.15
C ALA A 78 -14.70 2.30 -5.74
N ARG A 79 -15.12 3.08 -6.74
CA ARG A 79 -14.28 4.09 -7.40
C ARG A 79 -13.84 5.17 -6.43
N GLU A 80 -14.76 5.71 -5.62
CA GLU A 80 -14.44 6.76 -4.66
C GLU A 80 -13.61 6.22 -3.48
N ALA A 81 -13.89 5.00 -3.02
CA ALA A 81 -13.11 4.32 -1.97
C ALA A 81 -11.65 4.14 -2.39
N LEU A 82 -11.42 3.61 -3.60
CA LEU A 82 -10.09 3.38 -4.16
C LEU A 82 -9.38 4.69 -4.46
N TYR A 83 -10.10 5.72 -4.90
CA TYR A 83 -9.53 7.06 -5.05
C TYR A 83 -9.00 7.58 -3.72
N LYS A 84 -9.77 7.50 -2.62
CA LYS A 84 -9.31 7.90 -1.28
C LYS A 84 -8.11 7.08 -0.82
N ALA A 85 -8.13 5.77 -1.04
CA ALA A 85 -6.99 4.90 -0.72
C ALA A 85 -5.72 5.28 -1.49
N SER A 86 -5.86 5.71 -2.76
CA SER A 86 -4.74 6.10 -3.62
C SER A 86 -3.96 7.30 -3.07
N THR A 87 -4.64 8.24 -2.42
CA THR A 87 -4.01 9.43 -1.80
C THR A 87 -3.04 9.09 -0.67
N LYS A 88 -3.11 7.87 -0.12
CA LYS A 88 -2.22 7.39 0.95
C LYS A 88 -1.01 6.61 0.43
N LEU A 89 -1.00 6.32 -0.88
CA LEU A 89 0.11 5.63 -1.53
C LEU A 89 1.08 6.63 -2.18
N PRO A 90 2.38 6.33 -2.21
CA PRO A 90 3.38 7.20 -2.84
C PRO A 90 3.41 7.08 -4.38
N ILE A 91 2.40 6.47 -5.00
CA ILE A 91 2.38 6.16 -6.44
C ILE A 91 1.04 6.52 -7.09
N LYS A 92 1.11 6.87 -8.37
CA LYS A 92 -0.09 7.02 -9.22
C LYS A 92 -0.73 5.65 -9.46
N THR A 93 -2.02 5.53 -9.19
CA THR A 93 -2.81 4.31 -9.39
C THR A 93 -3.90 4.52 -10.43
N LYS A 94 -4.48 3.43 -10.95
CA LYS A 94 -5.61 3.47 -11.88
C LYS A 94 -6.68 2.48 -11.41
N PHE A 95 -7.94 2.87 -11.50
CA PHE A 95 -9.07 1.99 -11.27
C PHE A 95 -9.22 1.01 -12.44
N VAL A 96 -9.43 -0.27 -12.14
CA VAL A 96 -9.64 -1.34 -13.12
C VAL A 96 -10.82 -2.17 -12.65
N LYS A 97 -11.66 -2.62 -13.58
CA LYS A 97 -12.79 -3.51 -13.32
C LYS A 97 -12.62 -4.81 -14.11
N ARG A 98 -13.14 -5.90 -13.55
CA ARG A 98 -13.33 -7.16 -14.28
C ARG A 98 -14.61 -7.05 -15.11
N TYR A 99 -14.59 -7.52 -16.35
CA TYR A 99 -15.77 -7.60 -17.22
C TYR A 99 -16.63 -8.81 -16.85
#